data_AF-A0A7C3D0G6-F1
#
_entry.id   AF-A0A7C3D0G6-F1
#
_cell.length_a   1.000
_cell.length_b   1.000
_cell.length_c   1.000
_cell.angle_alpha   90.00
_cell.angle_beta   90.00
_cell.angle_gamma   90.00
#
_symmetry.space_group_name_H-M   'P 1'
#
loop_
_entity.id
_entity.type
_entity.pdbx_description
1 polymer ?
#
loop_
_entity_poly.entity_id
_entity_poly.type
_entity_poly.pdbx_seq_one_letter_code
_entity_poly.pdbx_strand_id
1 'polypeptide(L)'
;MKVMTLASRNLVRNWRRTLVTTTAMAFACGIMIIFSALMEGMVIGSERQAVILNQGDIQIHVQGYRDDPNIYATIKDSKQIIQKLINAGFYAAPRRYAFGLVASESSSAGVQL
;
A
#
# COMPACT_ATOMS: atom_id res chain seq x y z
N MET A 1 -43.13 -26.00 24.83
CA MET A 1 -42.32 -24.75 24.80
C MET A 1 -42.74 -23.91 23.59
N LYS A 2 -43.37 -22.74 23.78
CA LYS A 2 -43.87 -21.87 22.69
C LYS A 2 -43.15 -20.51 22.62
N VAL A 3 -41.88 -20.47 23.02
CA VAL A 3 -41.11 -19.22 23.12
C VAL A 3 -40.82 -18.62 21.75
N MET A 4 -40.45 -19.46 20.77
CA MET A 4 -40.16 -19.05 19.39
C MET A 4 -41.36 -18.38 18.70
N THR A 5 -42.55 -18.94 18.89
CA THR A 5 -43.82 -18.44 18.32
C THR A 5 -44.32 -17.16 19.00
N LEU A 6 -44.04 -17.00 20.29
CA LEU A 6 -44.35 -15.75 21.01
C LEU A 6 -43.39 -14.63 20.62
N ALA A 7 -42.09 -14.92 20.48
CA ALA A 7 -41.07 -13.95 20.07
C ALA A 7 -41.31 -13.41 18.66
N SER A 8 -41.59 -14.28 17.68
CA SER A 8 -41.84 -13.87 16.29
C SER A 8 -43.09 -12.99 16.16
N ARG A 9 -44.18 -13.33 16.85
CA ARG A 9 -45.40 -12.50 16.88
C ARG A 9 -45.14 -11.14 17.52
N ASN A 10 -44.29 -11.07 18.53
CA ASN A 10 -43.93 -9.80 19.18
C ASN A 10 -43.12 -8.89 18.25
N LEU A 11 -42.17 -9.46 17.51
CA LEU A 11 -41.39 -8.73 16.49
C LEU A 11 -42.27 -8.13 15.40
N VAL A 12 -43.22 -8.93 14.87
CA VAL A 12 -44.15 -8.49 13.82
C VAL A 12 -45.10 -7.41 14.32
N ARG A 13 -45.57 -7.52 15.57
CA ARG A 13 -46.49 -6.53 16.16
C ARG A 13 -45.82 -5.18 16.45
N ASN A 14 -44.53 -5.18 16.80
CA ASN A 14 -43.72 -3.99 17.04
C ASN A 14 -42.75 -3.70 15.87
N TRP A 15 -43.22 -3.85 14.63
CA TRP A 15 -42.38 -3.83 13.42
C TRP A 15 -41.47 -2.60 13.30
N ARG A 16 -41.97 -1.39 13.59
CA ARG A 16 -41.17 -0.15 13.47
C ARG A 16 -39.91 -0.17 14.35
N ARG A 17 -40.06 -0.57 15.61
CA ARG A 17 -38.94 -0.57 16.57
C ARG A 17 -37.94 -1.67 16.23
N THR A 18 -38.43 -2.86 15.91
CA THR A 18 -37.62 -4.00 15.46
C THR A 18 -36.80 -3.63 14.22
N LEU A 19 -37.43 -2.99 13.23
CA LEU A 19 -36.78 -2.66 11.97
C LEU A 19 -35.63 -1.67 12.20
N VAL A 20 -35.84 -0.60 12.99
CA VAL A 20 -34.78 0.38 13.30
C VAL A 20 -33.59 -0.28 14.02
N THR A 21 -33.83 -1.13 15.02
CA THR A 21 -32.73 -1.77 15.75
C THR A 21 -31.97 -2.78 14.89
N THR A 22 -32.68 -3.57 14.10
CA THR A 22 -32.07 -4.59 13.24
C THR A 22 -31.29 -3.96 12.09
N THR A 23 -31.82 -2.89 11.46
CA THR A 23 -31.09 -2.19 10.39
C THR A 23 -29.88 -1.45 10.93
N ALA A 24 -29.96 -0.84 12.12
CA ALA A 24 -28.80 -0.22 12.76
C ALA A 24 -27.69 -1.23 13.03
N MET A 25 -28.03 -2.40 13.58
CA MET A 25 -27.06 -3.48 13.80
C MET A 25 -26.48 -4.02 12.49
N ALA A 26 -27.34 -4.27 11.49
CA ALA A 26 -26.89 -4.75 10.18
C ALA A 26 -25.98 -3.74 9.48
N PHE A 27 -26.28 -2.45 9.58
CA PHE A 27 -25.47 -1.38 9.03
C PHE A 27 -24.10 -1.29 9.72
N ALA A 28 -24.08 -1.35 11.06
CA ALA A 28 -22.83 -1.37 11.82
C ALA A 28 -21.96 -2.59 11.46
N CYS A 29 -22.55 -3.77 11.35
CA CYS A 29 -21.85 -4.97 10.88
C CYS A 29 -21.34 -4.82 9.45
N GLY A 30 -22.13 -4.24 8.56
CA GLY A 30 -21.71 -3.98 7.18
C GLY A 30 -20.47 -3.07 7.12
N ILE A 31 -20.45 -1.99 7.89
CA ILE A 31 -19.29 -1.11 8.00
C ILE A 31 -18.07 -1.86 8.53
N MET A 32 -18.24 -2.67 9.58
CA MET A 32 -17.13 -3.45 10.14
C MET A 32 -16.52 -4.41 9.11
N ILE A 33 -17.35 -5.10 8.33
CA ILE A 33 -16.88 -6.01 7.28
C ILE A 33 -16.14 -5.25 6.18
N ILE A 34 -16.71 -4.15 5.69
CA ILE A 34 -16.09 -3.32 4.66
C ILE A 34 -14.74 -2.79 5.14
N PHE A 35 -14.68 -2.29 6.38
CA PHE A 35 -13.45 -1.76 6.94
C PHE A 35 -12.39 -2.85 7.11
N SER A 36 -12.77 -4.03 7.58
CA SER A 36 -11.87 -5.18 7.70
C SER A 36 -11.28 -5.57 6.34
N ALA A 37 -12.12 -5.70 5.31
CA ALA A 37 -11.69 -6.05 3.97
C ALA A 37 -10.80 -4.96 3.34
N LEU A 38 -11.11 -3.69 3.59
CA LEU A 38 -10.29 -2.57 3.15
C LEU A 38 -8.91 -2.61 3.80
N MET A 39 -8.83 -2.83 5.12
CA MET A 39 -7.57 -2.94 5.84
C MET A 39 -6.72 -4.11 5.32
N GLU A 40 -7.33 -5.27 5.10
CA GLU A 40 -6.63 -6.44 4.55
C GLU A 40 -6.13 -6.18 3.13
N GLY A 41 -6.97 -5.58 2.27
CA GLY A 41 -6.59 -5.15 0.93
C GLY A 41 -5.44 -4.13 0.94
N MET A 42 -5.44 -3.19 1.89
CA MET A 42 -4.33 -2.23 2.05
C MET A 42 -3.04 -2.91 2.49
N VAL A 43 -3.09 -3.93 3.36
CA VAL A 43 -1.90 -4.68 3.78
C VAL A 43 -1.30 -5.44 2.60
N ILE A 44 -2.12 -6.19 1.86
CA ILE A 44 -1.68 -6.93 0.67
C ILE A 44 -1.16 -5.98 -0.41
N GLY A 45 -1.87 -4.86 -0.62
CA GLY A 45 -1.47 -3.80 -1.54
C GLY A 45 -0.12 -3.19 -1.14
N SER A 46 0.07 -2.90 0.14
CA SER A 46 1.31 -2.36 0.69
C SER A 46 2.47 -3.34 0.59
N GLU A 47 2.25 -4.63 0.84
CA GLU A 47 3.28 -5.67 0.64
C GLU A 47 3.71 -5.71 -0.83
N ARG A 48 2.74 -5.78 -1.75
CA ARG A 48 3.03 -5.79 -3.18
C ARG A 48 3.71 -4.50 -3.65
N GLN A 49 3.27 -3.34 -3.17
CA GLN A 49 3.94 -2.07 -3.43
C GLN A 49 5.35 -2.05 -2.83
N ALA A 50 5.55 -2.53 -1.61
CA ALA A 50 6.85 -2.59 -0.98
C ALA A 50 7.80 -3.48 -1.80
N VAL A 51 7.35 -4.62 -2.30
CA VAL A 51 8.15 -5.49 -3.17
C VAL A 51 8.44 -4.85 -4.53
N ILE A 52 7.47 -4.16 -5.13
CA ILE A 52 7.65 -3.51 -6.45
C ILE A 52 8.51 -2.24 -6.35
N LEU A 53 8.36 -1.45 -5.28
CA LEU A 53 9.12 -0.23 -5.05
C LEU A 53 10.53 -0.52 -4.53
N ASN A 54 10.71 -1.56 -3.70
CA ASN A 54 12.02 -2.08 -3.30
C ASN A 54 12.53 -3.09 -4.33
N GLN A 55 12.82 -2.63 -5.55
CA GLN A 55 13.38 -3.44 -6.63
C GLN A 55 14.85 -3.83 -6.38
N GLY A 56 15.13 -4.43 -5.22
CA GLY A 56 16.41 -5.01 -4.82
C GLY A 56 16.44 -5.24 -3.30
N ASP A 57 16.76 -6.47 -2.89
CA ASP A 57 16.94 -6.84 -1.47
C ASP A 57 17.97 -5.95 -0.76
N ILE A 58 18.93 -5.44 -1.52
CA ILE A 58 20.00 -4.56 -1.05
C ILE A 58 20.21 -3.45 -2.08
N GLN A 59 20.20 -2.20 -1.62
CA GLN A 59 20.55 -1.03 -2.42
C GLN A 59 21.88 -0.44 -1.96
N ILE A 60 22.80 -0.25 -2.90
CA ILE A 60 24.11 0.34 -2.64
C ILE A 60 24.08 1.78 -3.15
N HIS A 61 24.31 2.74 -2.25
CA HIS A 61 24.31 4.17 -2.52
C HIS A 61 25.67 4.78 -2.19
N VAL A 62 26.01 5.92 -2.81
CA VAL A 62 27.18 6.72 -2.39
C VAL A 62 26.93 7.28 -0.99
N GLN A 63 27.98 7.42 -0.18
CA GLN A 63 27.89 8.02 1.14
C GLN A 63 27.26 9.43 1.06
N GLY A 64 26.27 9.71 1.92
CA GLY A 64 25.54 10.98 1.95
C GLY A 64 24.39 11.10 0.94
N TYR A 65 24.25 10.17 -0.02
CA TYR A 65 23.17 10.22 -1.02
C TYR A 65 21.76 10.13 -0.40
N ARG A 66 21.62 9.45 0.74
CA ARG A 66 20.32 9.34 1.44
C ARG A 66 19.94 10.62 2.18
N ASP A 67 20.94 11.43 2.55
CA ASP A 67 20.74 12.69 3.27
C ASP A 67 20.54 13.85 2.29
N ASP A 68 21.27 13.85 1.17
CA ASP A 68 21.13 14.81 0.06
C ASP A 68 21.18 14.10 -1.30
N PRO A 69 20.02 13.77 -1.90
CA PRO A 69 19.94 13.04 -3.16
C PRO A 69 20.37 13.93 -4.34
N ASN A 70 21.63 13.79 -4.75
CA ASN A 70 22.20 14.52 -5.87
C ASN A 70 22.42 13.62 -7.10
N ILE A 71 21.97 14.05 -8.28
CA ILE A 71 22.11 13.32 -9.57
C ILE A 71 23.60 13.12 -9.93
N TYR A 72 24.48 14.04 -9.50
CA TYR A 72 25.91 13.97 -9.76
C TYR A 72 26.66 13.05 -8.79
N ALA A 73 26.03 12.61 -7.69
CA ALA A 73 26.60 11.64 -6.75
C ALA A 73 26.53 10.22 -7.33
N THR A 74 27.37 9.96 -8.33
CA THR A 74 27.43 8.67 -9.05
C THR A 74 28.54 7.77 -8.50
N ILE A 75 28.25 6.47 -8.40
CA ILE A 75 29.25 5.43 -8.12
C ILE A 75 30.17 5.26 -9.34
N LYS A 76 31.43 5.73 -9.23
CA LYS A 76 32.41 5.73 -10.34
C LYS A 76 32.70 4.34 -10.92
N ASP A 77 32.77 3.31 -10.07
CA ASP A 77 33.13 1.93 -10.46
C ASP A 77 31.94 0.95 -10.44
N SER A 78 30.73 1.42 -10.75
CA SER A 78 29.50 0.60 -10.70
C SER A 78 29.61 -0.72 -11.48
N LYS A 79 30.26 -0.72 -12.64
CA LYS A 79 30.48 -1.93 -13.46
C LYS A 79 31.34 -2.99 -12.75
N GLN A 80 32.42 -2.58 -12.09
CA GLN A 80 33.29 -3.54 -11.38
C GLN A 80 32.59 -4.13 -10.16
N ILE A 81 31.79 -3.32 -9.46
CA ILE A 81 31.00 -3.77 -8.29
C ILE A 81 29.95 -4.79 -8.73
N ILE A 82 29.22 -4.52 -9.82
CA ILE A 82 28.24 -5.45 -10.38
C ILE A 82 28.91 -6.76 -10.80
N GLN A 83 30.07 -6.70 -11.48
CA GLN A 83 30.79 -7.90 -11.88
C GLN A 83 31.22 -8.75 -10.68
N LYS A 84 31.68 -8.12 -9.59
CA LYS A 84 32.02 -8.82 -8.33
C LYS A 84 30.80 -9.47 -7.69
N LEU A 85 29.65 -8.80 -7.69
CA LEU A 85 28.40 -9.33 -7.14
C LEU A 85 27.87 -10.51 -7.96
N ILE A 86 27.92 -10.43 -9.29
CA ILE A 86 27.55 -11.54 -10.19
C ILE A 86 28.47 -12.75 -9.97
N ASN A 87 29.78 -12.52 -9.86
CA ASN A 87 30.74 -13.59 -9.58
C ASN A 87 30.54 -14.23 -8.20
N ALA A 88 30.00 -13.49 -7.23
CA ALA A 88 29.63 -13.99 -5.90
C ALA A 88 28.25 -14.69 -5.88
N GLY A 89 27.54 -14.76 -7.02
CA GLY A 89 26.24 -15.42 -7.15
C GLY A 89 25.02 -14.53 -6.94
N PHE A 90 25.20 -13.21 -6.87
CA PHE A 90 24.10 -12.25 -6.70
C PHE A 90 23.71 -11.58 -8.03
N TYR A 91 22.41 -11.34 -8.22
CA TYR A 91 21.91 -10.54 -9.33
C TYR A 91 21.91 -9.06 -8.96
N ALA A 92 22.59 -8.23 -9.76
CA ALA A 92 22.69 -6.80 -9.53
C ALA A 92 22.45 -6.03 -10.84
N ALA A 93 21.67 -4.95 -10.76
CA ALA A 93 21.39 -4.06 -11.89
C ALA A 93 21.73 -2.61 -11.51
N PRO A 94 22.41 -1.85 -12.39
CA PRO A 94 22.68 -0.44 -12.13
C PRO A 94 21.39 0.37 -12.30
N ARG A 95 21.05 1.19 -11.30
CA ARG A 95 19.92 2.13 -11.35
C ARG A 95 20.40 3.54 -11.07
N ARG A 96 19.86 4.52 -11.80
CA ARG A 96 20.05 5.95 -11.56
C ARG A 96 18.69 6.53 -11.23
N TYR A 97 18.65 7.33 -10.16
CA TYR A 97 17.48 8.11 -9.80
C TYR A 97 17.73 9.56 -10.17
N ALA A 98 16.86 10.13 -10.99
CA ALA A 98 16.92 11.53 -11.36
C ALA A 98 15.59 12.21 -11.05
N PHE A 99 15.65 13.35 -10.36
CA PHE A 99 14.48 14.19 -10.12
C PHE A 99 14.54 15.40 -11.06
N GLY A 100 13.42 15.71 -11.69
CA GLY A 100 13.28 16.87 -12.56
C GLY A 100 11.92 17.53 -12.37
N LEU A 101 11.76 18.73 -12.91
CA LEU A 101 10.46 19.40 -13.02
C LEU A 101 10.06 19.40 -14.49
N VAL A 102 8.87 18.89 -14.78
CA VAL A 102 8.24 19.04 -16.09
C VAL A 102 7.23 20.16 -15.98
N ALA A 103 7.42 21.20 -16.78
CA ALA A 103 6.53 22.35 -16.85
C ALA A 103 5.72 22.34 -18.15
N SER A 104 4.46 22.73 -18.03
CA SER A 104 3.54 23.12 -19.09
C SER A 104 3.13 24.58 -18.87
N GLU A 105 2.51 25.23 -19.86
CA GLU A 105 2.21 26.68 -19.86
C GLU A 105 1.54 27.18 -18.57
N SER A 106 0.76 26.35 -17.89
CA SER A 106 0.03 26.71 -16.67
C SER A 106 0.39 25.90 -15.42
N SER A 107 1.30 24.93 -15.51
CA SER A 107 1.57 24.03 -14.38
C SER A 107 2.96 23.41 -14.43
N SER A 108 3.57 23.20 -13.26
CA SER A 108 4.82 22.46 -13.10
C SER A 108 4.61 21.26 -12.19
N ALA A 109 5.15 20.11 -12.57
CA ALA A 109 5.07 18.86 -11.80
C ALA A 109 6.47 18.26 -11.61
N GLY A 110 6.73 17.72 -10.42
CA GLY A 110 7.91 16.91 -10.16
C GLY A 110 7.83 15.58 -10.90
N VAL A 111 8.91 15.16 -11.54
CA VAL A 111 9.05 13.87 -12.19
C VAL A 111 10.31 13.20 -11.65
N GLN A 112 10.20 11.92 -11.32
CA GLN A 112 11.31 11.06 -10.91
C GLN A 112 11.49 9.96 -11.95
N LEU A 113 12.71 9.78 -12.44
CA LEU A 113 13.13 8.70 -13.35
C LEU A 113 14.05 7.72 -12.61
#